data_AF-A0A7W1W9Y2-F1
#
_entry.id   AF-A0A7W1W9Y2-F1
#
_cell.length_a   1.000
_cell.length_b   1.000
_cell.length_c   1.000
_cell.angle_alpha   90.00
_cell.angle_beta   90.00
_cell.angle_gamma   90.00
#
_symmetry.space_group_name_H-M   'P 1'
#
loop_
_entity.id
_entity.type
_entity.pdbx_description
1 polymer ?
#
loop_
_entity_poly.entity_id
_entity_poly.type
_entity_poly.pdbx_seq_one_letter_code
_entity_poly.pdbx_strand_id
1 'polypeptide(L)'
;MTHSLLLEVPESIYQPIVEEAEAEGRKIEEIALERLAVKKPKQIDDPFEKFIGSFDSKGMDWARRHDEYLGENLMRELRGENE
;
A
#
# COMPACT_ATOMS: atom_id res chain seq x y z
N MET A 1 -6.78 -25.84 -15.81
CA MET A 1 -7.40 -25.59 -17.14
C MET A 1 -6.80 -24.30 -17.67
N THR A 2 -6.40 -24.25 -18.94
CA THR A 2 -5.81 -23.06 -19.57
C THR A 2 -6.81 -22.47 -20.57
N HIS A 3 -6.82 -21.14 -20.69
CA HIS A 3 -7.70 -20.39 -21.60
C HIS A 3 -6.84 -19.44 -22.44
N SER A 4 -7.17 -19.29 -23.72
CA SER A 4 -6.53 -18.33 -24.62
C SER A 4 -7.28 -17.01 -24.59
N LEU A 5 -6.53 -15.90 -24.59
CA LEU A 5 -7.06 -14.54 -24.57
C LEU A 5 -6.49 -13.77 -25.76
N LEU A 6 -7.34 -13.10 -26.52
CA LEU A 6 -6.92 -12.10 -27.50
C LEU A 6 -7.15 -10.72 -26.89
N LEU A 7 -6.12 -9.87 -26.91
CA LEU A 7 -6.16 -8.54 -26.31
C LEU A 7 -5.82 -7.49 -27.35
N GLU A 8 -6.72 -6.54 -27.56
CA GLU A 8 -6.40 -5.28 -28.23
C GLU A 8 -5.94 -4.30 -27.16
N VAL A 9 -4.67 -3.90 -27.20
CA VAL A 9 -4.07 -2.97 -26.25
C VAL A 9 -3.51 -1.75 -26.99
N PRO A 10 -3.50 -0.57 -26.36
CA PRO A 10 -2.82 0.59 -26.92
C PRO A 10 -1.32 0.33 -27.11
N GLU A 11 -0.72 0.95 -28.12
CA GLU A 11 0.72 0.86 -28.41
C GLU A 11 1.57 1.23 -27.19
N SER A 12 1.13 2.22 -26.42
CA SER A 12 1.80 2.67 -25.19
C SER A 12 1.91 1.59 -24.10
N ILE A 13 1.10 0.53 -24.18
CA ILE A 13 1.15 -0.63 -23.29
C ILE A 13 1.89 -1.79 -23.95
N TYR A 14 1.70 -1.98 -25.26
CA TYR A 14 2.32 -3.06 -26.01
C TYR A 14 3.84 -2.89 -26.11
N GLN A 15 4.29 -1.71 -26.56
CA GLN A 15 5.70 -1.44 -26.87
C GLN A 15 6.65 -1.69 -25.69
N PRO A 16 6.36 -1.24 -24.44
CA PRO A 16 7.22 -1.55 -23.30
C PRO A 16 7.36 -3.04 -22.99
N ILE A 17 6.31 -3.84 -23.23
CA ILE A 17 6.32 -5.29 -22.99
C ILE A 17 7.22 -5.98 -24.01
N VAL A 18 7.20 -5.51 -25.27
CA VAL A 18 8.08 -6.01 -26.33
C VAL A 18 9.54 -5.72 -25.98
N GLU A 19 9.85 -4.48 -25.61
CA GLU A 19 11.22 -4.07 -25.26
C GLU A 19 11.77 -4.86 -24.06
N GLU A 20 10.94 -5.08 -23.03
CA GLU A 20 11.29 -5.90 -21.86
C GLU A 20 11.53 -7.37 -22.24
N ALA A 21 10.65 -7.94 -23.08
CA ALA A 21 10.80 -9.31 -23.55
C ALA A 21 12.08 -9.51 -24.39
N GLU A 22 12.40 -8.56 -25.26
CA GLU A 22 13.63 -8.58 -26.07
C GLU A 22 14.88 -8.44 -25.21
N ALA A 23 14.87 -7.53 -24.24
CA ALA A 23 15.99 -7.31 -23.32
C ALA A 23 16.28 -8.54 -22.44
N GLU A 24 15.24 -9.25 -22.02
CA GLU A 24 15.35 -10.45 -21.17
C GLU A 24 15.46 -11.76 -21.97
N GLY A 25 15.33 -11.73 -23.29
CA GLY A 25 15.28 -12.94 -24.14
C GLY A 25 14.08 -13.84 -23.84
N ARG A 26 12.99 -13.26 -23.34
CA ARG A 26 11.75 -13.94 -22.93
C ARG A 26 10.67 -13.75 -23.98
N LYS A 27 9.57 -14.50 -23.81
CA LYS A 27 8.39 -14.33 -24.67
C LYS A 27 7.49 -13.21 -24.16
N ILE A 28 6.90 -12.45 -25.08
CA ILE A 28 5.94 -11.37 -24.76
C ILE A 28 4.80 -11.89 -23.89
N GLU A 29 4.32 -13.11 -24.16
CA GLU A 29 3.24 -13.74 -23.41
C GLU A 29 3.61 -14.02 -21.95
N GLU A 30 4.88 -14.29 -21.65
CA GLU A 30 5.36 -14.53 -20.29
C GLU A 30 5.35 -13.23 -19.48
N ILE A 31 5.85 -12.14 -20.05
CA ILE A 31 5.81 -10.80 -19.45
C ILE A 31 4.36 -10.33 -19.29
N ALA A 32 3.52 -10.51 -20.32
CA ALA A 32 2.11 -10.13 -20.28
C ALA A 32 1.34 -10.90 -19.20
N LEU A 33 1.53 -12.22 -19.08
CA LEU A 33 0.91 -13.03 -18.04
C LEU A 33 1.36 -12.61 -16.64
N GLU A 34 2.64 -12.29 -16.46
CA GLU A 34 3.18 -11.81 -15.19
C GLU A 34 2.51 -10.50 -14.77
N ARG A 35 2.43 -9.51 -15.68
CA ARG A 35 1.75 -8.23 -15.43
C ARG A 35 0.26 -8.39 -15.16
N LEU A 36 -0.42 -9.29 -15.87
CA LEU A 36 -1.84 -9.61 -15.64
C LEU A 36 -2.04 -10.31 -14.28
N ALA A 37 -1.11 -11.18 -13.88
CA ALA A 37 -1.16 -11.88 -12.59
C ALA A 37 -0.90 -10.96 -11.39
N VAL A 38 -0.10 -9.90 -11.57
CA VAL A 38 0.16 -8.87 -10.53
C VAL A 38 -1.10 -8.07 -10.20
N LYS A 39 -2.07 -7.99 -11.12
CA LYS A 39 -3.43 -7.50 -10.82
C LYS A 39 -4.34 -8.64 -10.31
N LYS A 40 -3.94 -9.34 -9.25
CA LYS A 40 -4.99 -9.73 -8.28
C LYS A 40 -5.58 -8.40 -7.78
N PRO A 41 -6.91 -8.24 -7.73
CA PRO A 41 -7.45 -7.09 -7.02
C PRO A 41 -6.78 -7.12 -5.65
N LYS A 42 -6.05 -6.06 -5.35
CA LYS A 42 -5.72 -5.72 -3.98
C LYS A 42 -7.09 -5.40 -3.37
N GLN A 43 -7.88 -6.42 -3.09
CA GLN A 43 -8.77 -6.38 -1.96
C GLN A 43 -7.76 -6.22 -0.83
N ILE A 44 -7.53 -4.96 -0.48
CA ILE A 44 -6.79 -4.60 0.71
C ILE A 44 -7.72 -5.07 1.81
N ASP A 45 -7.69 -6.37 2.07
CA ASP A 45 -8.23 -6.98 3.26
C ASP A 45 -7.21 -6.55 4.32
N ASP A 46 -7.31 -5.29 4.74
CA ASP A 46 -6.41 -4.74 5.74
C ASP A 46 -6.70 -5.54 7.01
N PRO A 47 -5.78 -6.45 7.43
CA PRO A 47 -6.04 -7.28 8.59
C PRO A 47 -6.19 -6.43 9.86
N PHE A 48 -5.84 -5.14 9.79
CA PHE A 48 -5.97 -4.17 10.86
C PHE A 48 -7.22 -3.29 10.81
N GLU A 49 -8.03 -3.34 9.74
CA GLU A 49 -9.27 -2.55 9.64
C GLU A 49 -10.22 -2.85 10.81
N LYS A 50 -10.33 -4.13 11.19
CA LYS A 50 -11.12 -4.58 12.35
C LYS A 50 -10.61 -4.09 13.72
N PHE A 51 -9.38 -3.59 13.79
CA PHE A 51 -8.78 -3.08 15.02
C PHE A 51 -8.88 -1.56 15.13
N ILE A 52 -9.33 -0.85 14.09
CA ILE A 52 -9.55 0.60 14.16
C ILE A 52 -10.66 0.88 15.19
N GLY A 53 -10.31 1.60 16.26
CA GLY A 53 -11.23 1.93 17.34
C GLY A 53 -11.58 0.76 18.28
N SER A 54 -10.97 -0.42 18.14
CA SER A 54 -11.25 -1.57 19.01
C SER A 54 -10.62 -1.46 20.41
N PHE A 55 -9.71 -0.51 20.61
CA PHE A 55 -9.08 -0.27 21.90
C PHE A 55 -9.88 0.76 22.70
N ASP A 56 -10.50 0.31 23.79
CA ASP A 56 -11.11 1.22 24.76
C ASP A 56 -10.01 1.87 25.60
N SER A 57 -9.78 3.16 25.36
CA SER A 57 -8.82 3.98 26.11
C SER A 57 -9.32 4.38 27.50
N LYS A 58 -10.38 3.75 28.03
CA LYS A 58 -11.00 4.05 29.32
C LYS A 58 -11.38 5.52 29.47
N GLY A 59 -11.89 6.12 28.39
CA GLY A 59 -12.28 7.52 28.35
C GLY A 59 -11.12 8.52 28.22
N MET A 60 -9.88 8.07 27.98
CA MET A 60 -8.79 8.98 27.63
C MET A 60 -9.03 9.59 26.25
N ASP A 61 -8.99 10.91 26.18
CA ASP A 61 -9.29 11.75 25.02
C ASP A 61 -8.07 12.00 24.12
N TRP A 62 -7.01 11.19 24.24
CA TRP A 62 -5.76 11.31 23.49
C TRP A 62 -6.01 11.40 21.97
N ALA A 63 -6.97 10.65 21.42
CA ALA A 63 -7.30 10.74 20.00
C ALA A 63 -7.72 12.15 19.57
N ARG A 64 -8.35 12.92 20.46
CA ARG A 64 -8.83 14.30 20.21
C ARG A 64 -7.83 15.37 20.62
N ARG A 65 -7.00 15.12 21.65
CA ARG A 65 -6.11 16.13 22.27
C ARG A 65 -4.63 15.75 22.21
N HIS A 66 -4.24 14.83 21.33
CA HIS A 66 -2.85 14.37 21.23
C HIS A 66 -1.88 15.53 21.02
N ASP A 67 -2.20 16.50 20.17
CA ASP A 67 -1.35 17.68 19.92
C ASP A 67 -1.14 18.52 21.18
N GLU A 68 -2.19 18.68 21.99
CA GLU A 68 -2.12 19.42 23.25
C GLU A 68 -1.22 18.70 24.25
N TYR A 69 -1.40 17.39 24.44
CA TYR A 69 -0.55 16.61 25.33
C TYR A 69 0.91 16.54 24.88
N LEU A 70 1.15 16.46 23.57
CA LEU A 70 2.50 16.52 23.01
C LEU A 70 3.14 17.89 23.26
N GLY A 71 2.38 18.97 23.09
CA GLY A 71 2.83 20.33 23.39
C GLY A 71 3.13 20.54 24.87
N GLU A 72 2.26 20.06 25.77
CA GLU A 72 2.47 20.11 27.21
C GLU A 72 3.74 19.36 27.63
N ASN A 73 3.95 18.15 27.10
CA ASN A 73 5.14 17.36 27.41
C ASN A 73 6.42 18.07 26.92
N LEU A 74 6.41 18.58 25.70
CA LEU A 74 7.54 19.34 25.15
C LEU A 74 7.88 20.56 26.02
N MET A 75 6.87 21.28 26.50
CA MET A 75 7.09 22.44 27.38
C MET A 75 7.66 22.04 28.75
N ARG A 76 7.28 20.88 29.30
CA ARG A 76 7.86 20.34 30.54
C ARG A 76 9.31 19.94 30.36
N GLU A 77 9.65 19.28 29.24
CA GLU A 77 11.03 18.93 28.90
C GLU A 77 11.92 20.17 28.79
N LEU A 78 11.45 21.20 28.08
CA LEU A 78 12.18 22.46 27.93
C LEU A 78 12.37 23.22 29.26
N ARG A 79 11.52 22.96 30.26
CA ARG A 79 11.62 23.53 31.61
C ARG A 79 12.42 22.69 32.59
N GLY A 80 12.88 21.49 32.17
CA GLY A 80 13.60 20.57 33.05
C GLY A 80 12.72 19.92 34.11
N GLU A 81 11.40 19.81 33.86
CA GLU A 81 10.42 19.26 34.82
C GLU A 81 10.24 17.74 34.67
N ASN A 82 10.95 17.10 33.75
CA ASN A 82 10.99 15.65 33.55
C ASN A 82 12.27 15.05 34.17
N GLU A 83 12.42 15.15 35.50
CA GLU A 83 13.36 14.34 36.32
C GLU A 83 12.60 13.67 37.47
#